data_AF-A0A7S9VTG0-F1
#
_entry.id   AF-A0A7S9VTG0-F1
#
_cell.length_a   1.000
_cell.length_b   1.000
_cell.length_c   1.000
_cell.angle_alpha   90.00
_cell.angle_beta   90.00
_cell.angle_gamma   90.00
#
_symmetry.space_group_name_H-M   'P 1'
#
loop_
_entity.id
_entity.type
_entity.pdbx_description
1 polymer ?
#
loop_
_entity_poly.entity_id
_entity_poly.type
_entity_poly.pdbx_seq_one_letter_code
_entity_poly.pdbx_strand_id
1 'polypeptide(L)'
;MTGTFQCEGGCGREIKEFPRRKTRFCRSCIGTVNGQDRAKVEKARASMKRRMQDPAFKAEHIRRTSEGLRARLASDPEEAERRRKAGRALGKSGLGHAAQGAGSEPRIRVGRMQTERYLGWCPKHLRDQYRDLVNKKGVRAVEAREIIERQIEAENARLSPFEKQLLRVRNGQATVVEKFKPAADLGPYTLGGVASGMI
;
A
#
# COMPACT_ATOMS: atom_id res chain seq x y z
N MET A 1 13.55 29.48 41.96
CA MET A 1 14.09 30.22 40.81
C MET A 1 14.48 29.19 39.75
N THR A 2 14.00 29.29 38.52
CA THR A 2 14.41 28.34 37.46
C THR A 2 15.67 28.87 36.81
N GLY A 3 16.81 28.21 37.06
CA GLY A 3 18.08 28.58 36.42
C GLY A 3 18.04 28.35 34.92
N THR A 4 18.96 28.96 34.19
CA THR A 4 19.29 28.60 32.81
C THR A 4 20.68 27.97 32.79
N PHE A 5 20.92 27.06 31.85
CA PHE A 5 22.24 26.48 31.62
C PHE A 5 22.49 26.28 30.14
N GLN A 6 23.76 26.22 29.76
CA GLN A 6 24.18 25.99 28.37
C GLN A 6 24.06 24.51 28.00
N CYS A 7 23.64 24.24 26.76
CA CYS A 7 23.56 22.89 26.23
C CYS A 7 24.94 22.20 26.22
N GLU A 8 25.07 21.06 26.89
CA GLU A 8 26.32 20.26 26.91
C GLU A 8 26.69 19.67 25.55
N GLY A 9 25.78 19.69 24.59
CA GLY A 9 26.05 19.24 23.22
C GLY A 9 26.83 20.25 22.37
N GLY A 10 27.30 21.35 22.95
CA GLY A 10 28.17 22.33 22.29
C GLY A 10 27.45 23.27 21.30
N CYS A 11 26.12 23.23 21.22
CA CYS A 11 25.37 24.06 20.26
C CYS A 11 25.09 25.50 20.73
N GLY A 12 25.61 25.90 21.90
CA GLY A 12 25.45 27.26 22.46
C GLY A 12 24.02 27.65 22.82
N ARG A 13 23.07 26.71 22.83
CA ARG A 13 21.67 27.00 23.16
C ARG A 13 21.48 27.04 24.68
N GLU A 14 20.92 28.14 25.16
CA GLU A 14 20.46 28.25 26.54
C GLU A 14 19.19 27.43 26.77
N ILE A 15 19.19 26.67 27.86
CA ILE A 15 18.10 25.79 28.23
C ILE A 15 17.60 26.21 29.60
N LYS A 16 16.30 26.47 29.69
CA LYS A 16 15.62 26.68 30.96
C LYS A 16 15.59 25.37 31.76
N GLU A 17 15.96 25.46 33.03
CA GLU A 17 15.90 24.34 33.94
C GLU A 17 14.45 23.98 34.26
N PHE A 18 14.14 22.69 34.20
CA PHE A 18 12.83 22.15 34.51
C PHE A 18 13.01 20.98 35.49
N PRO A 19 12.23 20.88 36.57
CA PRO A 19 12.41 19.84 37.58
C PRO A 19 12.36 18.39 37.05
N ARG A 20 11.66 18.16 35.94
CA ARG A 20 11.52 16.83 35.31
C ARG A 20 12.58 16.52 34.24
N ARG A 21 13.46 17.47 33.92
CA ARG A 21 14.46 17.32 32.87
C ARG A 21 15.66 16.56 33.44
N LYS A 22 15.96 15.39 32.87
CA LYS A 22 17.07 14.52 33.29
C LYS A 22 18.39 14.79 32.57
N THR A 23 18.39 15.63 31.53
CA THR A 23 19.55 15.85 30.68
C THR A 23 19.81 17.34 30.46
N ARG A 24 21.09 17.71 30.40
CA ARG A 24 21.52 19.09 30.08
C ARG A 24 21.71 19.33 28.59
N PHE A 25 21.17 18.45 27.75
CA PHE A 25 21.18 18.58 26.30
C PHE A 25 19.89 19.23 25.79
N CYS A 26 20.00 20.06 24.75
CA CYS A 26 18.83 20.54 24.03
C CYS A 26 18.19 19.38 23.23
N ARG A 27 16.94 19.56 22.77
CA ARG A 27 16.20 18.50 22.06
C ARG A 27 16.92 17.98 20.80
N SER A 28 17.67 18.83 20.12
CA SER A 28 18.45 18.44 18.94
C SER A 28 19.70 17.66 19.34
N CYS A 29 20.53 18.21 20.24
CA CYS A 29 21.77 17.57 20.68
C CYS A 29 21.53 16.23 21.37
N ILE A 30 20.48 16.09 22.19
CA ILE A 30 20.15 14.79 22.80
C ILE A 30 19.77 13.75 21.75
N GLY A 31 19.14 14.18 20.65
CA GLY A 31 18.84 13.32 19.51
C GLY A 31 20.12 12.83 18.83
N THR A 32 21.08 13.74 18.60
CA THR A 32 22.39 13.40 18.03
C THR A 32 23.18 12.45 18.92
N VAL A 33 23.32 12.77 20.21
CA VAL A 33 24.05 11.93 21.18
C VAL A 33 23.43 10.53 21.28
N ASN A 34 22.11 10.44 21.40
CA ASN A 34 21.44 9.13 21.41
C ASN A 34 21.52 8.40 20.06
N GLY A 35 21.63 9.13 18.95
CA GLY A 35 21.79 8.56 17.60
C GLY A 35 23.19 7.99 17.35
N GLN A 36 24.21 8.48 18.05
CA GLN A 36 25.58 7.94 17.99
C GLN A 36 25.72 6.65 18.81
N ASP A 37 24.90 6.48 19.85
CA ASP A 37 24.85 5.27 20.66
C ASP A 37 24.13 4.13 19.90
N ARG A 38 24.91 3.26 19.25
CA ARG A 38 24.38 2.14 18.45
C ARG A 38 23.48 1.22 19.26
N ALA A 39 23.79 0.94 20.53
CA ALA A 39 22.98 0.05 21.36
C ALA A 39 21.58 0.62 21.61
N LYS A 40 21.49 1.93 21.90
CA LYS A 40 20.19 2.61 22.03
C LYS A 40 19.42 2.66 20.73
N VAL A 41 20.09 2.94 19.61
CA VAL A 41 19.46 2.95 18.29
C VAL A 41 18.84 1.60 17.96
N GLU A 42 19.59 0.50 18.15
CA GLU A 42 19.09 -0.85 17.88
C GLU A 42 17.94 -1.23 18.83
N LYS A 43 18.03 -0.88 20.12
CA LYS A 43 16.92 -1.08 21.07
C LYS A 43 15.65 -0.34 20.65
N ALA A 44 15.78 0.92 20.23
CA ALA A 44 14.66 1.72 19.76
C ALA A 44 14.05 1.17 18.46
N ARG A 45 14.89 0.74 17.52
CA ARG A 45 14.47 0.07 16.27
C ARG A 45 13.70 -1.22 16.54
N ALA A 46 14.23 -2.09 17.40
CA ALA A 46 13.57 -3.33 17.78
C ALA A 46 12.20 -3.09 18.44
N SER A 47 12.12 -2.09 19.34
CA SER A 47 10.86 -1.70 19.98
C SER A 47 9.83 -1.20 18.96
N MET A 48 10.22 -0.30 18.05
CA MET A 48 9.32 0.20 17.02
C MET A 48 8.89 -0.89 16.03
N LYS A 49 9.81 -1.79 15.65
CA LYS A 49 9.49 -2.94 14.79
C LYS A 49 8.43 -3.82 15.44
N ARG A 50 8.56 -4.12 16.74
CA ARG A 50 7.57 -4.89 17.50
C ARG A 50 6.21 -4.19 17.53
N ARG A 51 6.17 -2.88 17.80
CA ARG A 51 4.91 -2.12 17.83
C ARG A 51 4.22 -2.09 16.47
N MET A 52 4.98 -1.98 15.38
CA MET A 52 4.44 -1.95 14.02
C MET A 52 3.91 -3.31 13.53
N GLN A 53 4.13 -4.39 14.28
CA GLN A 53 3.50 -5.69 14.02
C GLN A 53 2.02 -5.70 14.47
N ASP A 54 1.65 -4.88 15.46
CA ASP A 54 0.25 -4.70 15.86
C ASP A 54 -0.50 -3.90 14.78
N PRO A 55 -1.54 -4.48 14.14
CA PRO A 55 -2.32 -3.81 13.12
C PRO A 55 -2.97 -2.51 13.61
N ALA A 56 -3.46 -2.46 14.85
CA ALA A 56 -4.15 -1.30 15.40
C ALA A 56 -3.16 -0.14 15.59
N PHE A 57 -2.01 -0.41 16.21
CA PHE A 57 -0.95 0.58 16.35
C PHE A 57 -0.44 1.08 14.99
N LYS A 58 -0.24 0.17 14.03
CA LYS A 58 0.23 0.51 12.68
C LYS A 58 -0.76 1.42 11.96
N ALA A 59 -2.05 1.11 12.00
CA ALA A 59 -3.10 1.91 11.38
C ALA A 59 -3.13 3.34 11.97
N GLU A 60 -3.12 3.45 13.29
CA GLU A 60 -3.10 4.75 13.97
C GLU A 60 -1.82 5.54 13.68
N HIS A 61 -0.67 4.87 13.68
CA HIS A 61 0.60 5.50 13.34
C HIS A 61 0.61 6.05 11.91
N ILE A 62 0.08 5.30 10.94
CA ILE A 62 -0.06 5.74 9.55
C ILE A 62 -1.00 6.95 9.48
N ARG A 63 -2.17 6.86 10.12
CA ARG A 63 -3.16 7.95 10.16
C ARG A 63 -2.54 9.25 10.66
N ARG A 64 -2.00 9.25 11.90
CA ARG A 64 -1.39 10.42 12.53
C ARG A 64 -0.24 11.01 11.70
N THR A 65 0.63 10.16 11.17
CA THR A 65 1.77 10.61 10.38
C THR A 65 1.33 11.21 9.05
N SER A 66 0.30 10.63 8.42
CA SER A 66 -0.25 11.14 7.16
C SER A 66 -0.99 12.47 7.35
N GLU A 67 -1.77 12.63 8.42
CA GLU A 67 -2.46 13.87 8.77
C GLU A 67 -1.47 14.99 9.08
N GLY A 68 -0.48 14.73 9.94
CA GLY A 68 0.55 15.71 10.26
C GLY A 68 1.36 16.14 9.05
N LEU A 69 1.63 15.21 8.12
CA LEU A 69 2.28 15.54 6.86
C LEU A 69 1.39 16.43 5.98
N ARG A 70 0.12 16.07 5.78
CA ARG A 70 -0.82 16.89 4.98
C ARG A 70 -0.96 18.29 5.56
N ALA A 71 -1.15 18.40 6.87
CA ALA A 71 -1.26 19.69 7.56
C ALA A 71 -0.02 20.55 7.33
N ARG A 72 1.18 19.98 7.50
CA ARG A 72 2.43 20.69 7.27
C ARG A 72 2.60 21.17 5.82
N LEU A 73 2.24 20.34 4.84
CA LEU A 73 2.33 20.73 3.43
C LEU A 73 1.29 21.78 3.03
N ALA A 74 0.14 21.82 3.73
CA ALA A 74 -0.86 22.85 3.53
C ALA A 74 -0.45 24.18 4.15
N SER A 75 0.19 24.15 5.34
CA SER A 75 0.60 25.36 6.07
C SER A 75 1.90 25.97 5.55
N ASP A 76 2.77 25.19 4.91
CA ASP A 76 4.12 25.59 4.51
C ASP A 76 4.38 25.26 3.03
N PRO A 77 4.13 26.23 2.12
CA PRO A 77 4.37 26.07 0.69
C PRO A 77 5.85 25.84 0.34
N GLU A 78 6.78 26.39 1.11
CA GLU A 78 8.22 26.23 0.87
C GLU A 78 8.67 24.80 1.14
N GLU A 79 8.21 24.21 2.25
CA GLU A 79 8.41 22.79 2.55
C GLU A 79 7.82 21.90 1.46
N ALA A 80 6.62 22.25 0.96
CA ALA A 80 5.98 21.51 -0.11
C ALA A 80 6.83 21.55 -1.40
N GLU A 81 7.35 22.71 -1.79
CA GLU A 81 8.22 22.82 -2.97
C GLU A 81 9.58 22.16 -2.75
N ARG A 82 10.17 22.27 -1.55
CA ARG A 82 11.42 21.58 -1.21
C ARG A 82 11.26 20.07 -1.36
N ARG A 83 10.14 19.50 -0.91
CA ARG A 83 9.83 18.08 -1.11
C ARG A 83 9.62 17.71 -2.56
N ARG A 84 8.93 18.56 -3.34
CA ARG A 84 8.79 18.35 -4.80
C ARG A 84 10.16 18.33 -5.48
N LYS A 85 11.05 19.26 -5.15
CA LYS A 85 12.43 19.30 -5.66
C LYS A 85 13.22 18.06 -5.27
N ALA A 86 13.17 17.65 -3.99
CA ALA A 86 13.83 16.44 -3.52
C ALA A 86 13.31 15.18 -4.22
N GLY A 87 11.98 15.07 -4.40
CA GLY A 87 11.37 13.96 -5.14
C GLY A 87 11.80 13.92 -6.61
N ARG A 88 11.87 15.09 -7.28
CA ARG A 88 12.41 15.20 -8.65
C ARG A 88 13.89 14.80 -8.71
N ALA A 89 14.71 15.24 -7.75
CA ALA A 89 16.12 14.88 -7.68
C ALA A 89 16.33 13.37 -7.45
N LEU A 90 15.56 12.77 -6.53
CA LEU A 90 15.57 11.32 -6.29
C LEU A 90 15.16 10.54 -7.54
N GLY A 91 14.11 10.97 -8.24
CA GLY A 91 13.70 10.37 -9.51
C GLY A 91 14.81 10.43 -10.57
N LYS A 92 15.44 11.61 -10.74
CA LYS A 92 16.56 11.81 -11.68
C LYS A 92 17.80 11.00 -11.32
N SER A 93 18.10 10.83 -10.04
CA SER A 93 19.26 10.07 -9.58
C SER A 93 19.17 8.58 -9.92
N GLY A 94 17.98 8.10 -10.28
CA GLY A 94 17.75 6.69 -10.54
C GLY A 94 17.93 5.79 -9.32
N LEU A 95 18.37 6.29 -8.15
CA LEU A 95 18.68 5.48 -6.96
C LEU A 95 17.53 4.55 -6.54
N GLY A 96 16.28 5.00 -6.71
CA GLY A 96 15.09 4.17 -6.44
C GLY A 96 14.78 3.10 -7.50
N HIS A 97 15.22 3.30 -8.75
CA HIS A 97 14.98 2.38 -9.89
C HIS A 97 16.19 1.52 -10.23
N ALA A 98 17.41 2.00 -9.99
CA ALA A 98 18.68 1.37 -10.26
C ALA A 98 19.02 0.30 -9.21
N ALA A 99 18.55 0.47 -7.96
CA ALA A 99 18.72 -0.54 -6.92
C ALA A 99 17.97 -1.86 -7.20
N GLN A 100 17.07 -1.87 -8.19
CA GLN A 100 16.26 -3.03 -8.54
C GLN A 100 16.43 -3.30 -10.04
N GLY A 101 17.22 -4.33 -10.39
CA GLY A 101 17.44 -4.72 -11.78
C GLY A 101 16.14 -4.96 -12.55
N ALA A 102 16.19 -4.89 -13.88
CA ALA A 102 15.07 -5.31 -14.73
C ALA A 102 14.67 -6.77 -14.37
N GLY A 103 13.37 -7.04 -14.29
CA GLY A 103 12.88 -8.37 -13.88
C GLY A 103 12.93 -8.68 -12.37
N SER A 104 13.39 -7.76 -11.53
CA SER A 104 13.32 -7.93 -10.07
C SER A 104 11.86 -8.08 -9.59
N GLU A 105 11.66 -8.95 -8.59
CA GLU A 105 10.34 -9.25 -8.03
C GLU A 105 9.57 -8.00 -7.57
N PRO A 106 10.19 -6.99 -6.90
CA PRO A 106 9.49 -5.74 -6.60
C PRO A 106 8.99 -4.99 -7.83
N ARG A 107 9.77 -4.96 -8.93
CA ARG A 107 9.36 -4.29 -10.18
C ARG A 107 8.21 -5.05 -10.86
N ILE A 108 8.29 -6.38 -10.90
CA ILE A 108 7.21 -7.23 -11.42
C ILE A 108 5.92 -7.00 -10.62
N ARG A 109 6.01 -6.99 -9.28
CA ARG A 109 4.86 -6.74 -8.40
C ARG A 109 4.22 -5.38 -8.64
N VAL A 110 5.03 -4.32 -8.72
CA VAL A 110 4.53 -2.97 -9.02
C VAL A 110 3.88 -2.91 -10.41
N GLY A 111 4.49 -3.54 -11.42
CA GLY A 111 3.92 -3.64 -12.77
C GLY A 111 2.57 -4.36 -12.78
N ARG A 112 2.42 -5.46 -12.03
CA ARG A 112 1.15 -6.16 -11.83
C ARG A 112 0.11 -5.27 -11.15
N MET A 113 0.49 -4.59 -10.05
CA MET A 113 -0.40 -3.67 -9.34
C MET A 113 -0.89 -2.51 -10.22
N GLN A 114 0.00 -1.91 -11.02
CA GLN A 114 -0.38 -0.85 -11.94
C GLN A 114 -1.29 -1.36 -13.05
N THR A 115 -0.95 -2.51 -13.64
CA THR A 115 -1.81 -3.15 -14.65
C THR A 115 -3.20 -3.40 -14.08
N GLU A 116 -3.32 -3.91 -12.86
CA GLU A 116 -4.62 -4.16 -12.25
C GLU A 116 -5.37 -2.87 -11.91
N ARG A 117 -4.67 -1.84 -11.42
CA ARG A 117 -5.27 -0.54 -11.13
C ARG A 117 -5.88 0.13 -12.37
N TYR A 118 -5.20 0.06 -13.52
CA TYR A 118 -5.63 0.76 -14.74
C TYR A 118 -6.45 -0.11 -15.70
N LEU A 119 -6.19 -1.41 -15.73
CA LEU A 119 -6.81 -2.38 -16.65
C LEU A 119 -7.59 -3.48 -15.92
N GLY A 120 -7.95 -3.28 -14.65
CA GLY A 120 -8.78 -4.23 -13.89
C GLY A 120 -10.15 -4.47 -14.51
N TRP A 121 -10.69 -3.47 -15.22
CA TRP A 121 -11.94 -3.58 -15.99
C TRP A 121 -11.80 -4.45 -17.25
N CYS A 122 -10.58 -4.57 -17.82
CA CYS A 122 -10.33 -5.25 -19.08
C CYS A 122 -9.94 -6.73 -18.83
N PRO A 123 -10.65 -7.71 -19.44
CA PRO A 123 -10.31 -9.13 -19.35
C PRO A 123 -8.87 -9.41 -19.76
N LYS A 124 -8.21 -10.34 -19.08
CA LYS A 124 -6.77 -10.60 -19.23
C LYS A 124 -6.37 -10.89 -20.69
N HIS A 125 -7.20 -11.61 -21.44
CA HIS A 125 -6.93 -11.96 -22.85
C HIS A 125 -7.05 -10.79 -23.82
N LEU A 126 -7.75 -9.71 -23.46
CA LEU A 126 -7.93 -8.51 -24.29
C LEU A 126 -6.99 -7.36 -23.91
N ARG A 127 -6.22 -7.49 -22.81
CA ARG A 127 -5.31 -6.43 -22.35
C ARG A 127 -4.23 -6.08 -23.37
N ASP A 128 -3.71 -7.07 -24.10
CA ASP A 128 -2.70 -6.82 -25.13
C ASP A 128 -3.28 -6.13 -26.36
N GLN A 129 -4.52 -6.45 -26.73
CA GLN A 129 -5.24 -5.74 -27.79
C GLN A 129 -5.50 -4.28 -27.41
N TYR A 130 -5.90 -3.99 -26.16
CA TYR A 130 -6.03 -2.63 -25.67
C TYR A 130 -4.71 -1.85 -25.74
N ARG A 131 -3.59 -2.49 -25.32
CA ARG A 131 -2.26 -1.89 -25.40
C ARG A 131 -1.85 -1.61 -26.84
N ASP A 132 -2.17 -2.50 -27.78
CA ASP A 132 -1.87 -2.29 -29.19
C ASP A 132 -2.69 -1.14 -29.80
N LEU A 133 -3.98 -1.01 -29.44
CA LEU A 133 -4.82 0.12 -29.84
C LEU A 133 -4.23 1.45 -29.38
N VAL A 134 -3.84 1.55 -28.11
CA VAL A 134 -3.32 2.80 -27.52
C VAL A 134 -1.90 3.09 -27.97
N ASN A 135 -0.99 2.12 -27.88
CA ASN A 135 0.45 2.36 -28.05
C ASN A 135 0.91 2.31 -29.50
N LYS A 136 0.34 1.42 -30.32
CA LYS A 136 0.78 1.23 -31.72
C LYS A 136 -0.12 1.96 -32.70
N LYS A 137 -1.43 1.91 -32.48
CA LYS A 137 -2.43 2.52 -33.38
C LYS A 137 -2.77 3.96 -33.00
N GLY A 138 -2.31 4.44 -31.84
CA GLY A 138 -2.51 5.82 -31.40
C GLY A 138 -3.97 6.16 -31.08
N VAL A 139 -4.82 5.16 -30.86
CA VAL A 139 -6.24 5.38 -30.53
C VAL A 139 -6.32 5.98 -29.13
N ARG A 140 -7.21 6.96 -28.95
CA ARG A 140 -7.41 7.58 -27.63
C ARG A 140 -7.90 6.53 -26.65
N ALA A 141 -7.44 6.60 -25.40
CA ALA A 141 -7.77 5.61 -24.37
C ALA A 141 -9.28 5.41 -24.17
N VAL A 142 -10.07 6.47 -24.32
CA VAL A 142 -11.55 6.43 -24.22
C VAL A 142 -12.14 5.59 -25.36
N GLU A 143 -11.77 5.88 -26.61
CA GLU A 143 -12.22 5.14 -27.79
C GLU A 143 -11.73 3.68 -27.76
N ALA A 144 -10.48 3.45 -27.37
CA ALA A 144 -9.94 2.11 -27.21
C ALA A 144 -10.72 1.28 -26.18
N ARG A 145 -11.17 1.92 -25.10
CA ARG A 145 -12.02 1.29 -24.09
C ARG A 145 -13.39 0.91 -24.66
N GLU A 146 -14.05 1.81 -25.38
CA GLU A 146 -15.34 1.53 -26.02
C GLU A 146 -15.26 0.40 -27.05
N ILE A 147 -14.14 0.29 -27.79
CA ILE A 147 -13.91 -0.82 -28.72
C ILE A 147 -13.83 -2.15 -27.97
N ILE A 148 -13.06 -2.19 -26.87
CA ILE A 148 -12.91 -3.40 -26.07
C ILE A 148 -14.21 -3.77 -25.35
N GLU A 149 -14.94 -2.80 -24.80
CA GLU A 149 -16.24 -3.06 -24.15
C GLU A 149 -17.26 -3.63 -25.15
N ARG A 150 -17.33 -3.10 -26.38
CA ARG A 150 -18.15 -3.68 -27.46
C ARG A 150 -17.73 -5.11 -27.81
N GLN A 151 -16.43 -5.39 -27.83
CA GLN A 151 -15.94 -6.75 -28.08
C GLN A 151 -16.30 -7.70 -26.94
N ILE A 152 -16.18 -7.26 -25.68
CA ILE A 152 -16.59 -8.02 -24.50
C ILE A 152 -18.08 -8.35 -24.58
N GLU A 153 -18.92 -7.38 -24.95
CA GLU A 153 -20.36 -7.57 -25.12
C GLU A 153 -20.67 -8.59 -26.22
N ALA A 154 -20.00 -8.48 -27.38
CA ALA A 154 -20.16 -9.41 -28.48
C ALA A 154 -19.70 -10.84 -28.12
N GLU A 155 -18.59 -10.99 -27.39
CA GLU A 155 -18.13 -12.29 -26.85
C GLU A 155 -19.17 -12.84 -25.87
N ASN A 156 -19.63 -12.03 -24.92
CA ASN A 156 -20.64 -12.43 -23.94
C ASN A 156 -22.00 -12.80 -24.55
N ALA A 157 -22.39 -12.18 -25.66
CA ALA A 157 -23.62 -12.52 -26.37
C ALA A 157 -23.55 -13.90 -27.05
N ARG A 158 -22.36 -14.31 -27.51
CA ARG A 158 -22.15 -15.60 -28.19
C ARG A 158 -22.04 -16.78 -27.24
N LEU A 159 -21.58 -16.53 -26.01
CA LEU A 159 -21.29 -17.58 -25.05
C LEU A 159 -22.56 -18.10 -24.38
N SER A 160 -22.68 -19.42 -24.32
CA SER A 160 -23.67 -20.10 -23.51
C SER A 160 -23.46 -19.82 -22.01
N PRO A 161 -24.49 -19.99 -21.15
CA PRO A 161 -24.36 -19.81 -19.70
C PRO A 161 -23.23 -20.63 -19.07
N PHE A 162 -23.00 -21.85 -19.57
CA PHE A 162 -21.92 -22.71 -19.11
C PHE A 162 -20.53 -22.17 -19.48
N GLU A 163 -20.35 -21.71 -20.72
CA GLU A 163 -19.08 -21.13 -21.16
C GLU A 163 -18.77 -19.83 -20.43
N LYS A 164 -19.80 -19.02 -20.10
CA LYS A 164 -19.65 -17.86 -19.22
C LYS A 164 -19.10 -18.26 -17.85
N GLN A 165 -19.59 -19.35 -17.28
CA GLN A 165 -19.10 -19.85 -16.00
C GLN A 165 -17.64 -20.32 -16.09
N LEU A 166 -17.27 -21.04 -17.15
CA LEU A 166 -15.87 -21.42 -17.41
C LEU A 166 -14.95 -20.21 -17.56
N LEU A 167 -15.39 -19.16 -18.28
CA LEU A 167 -14.63 -17.93 -18.44
C LEU A 167 -14.44 -17.19 -17.11
N ARG A 168 -15.45 -17.16 -16.23
CA ARG A 168 -15.31 -16.59 -14.88
C ARG A 168 -14.25 -17.34 -14.07
N VAL A 169 -14.21 -18.67 -14.16
CA VAL A 169 -13.17 -19.48 -13.50
C VAL A 169 -11.79 -19.16 -14.09
N ARG A 170 -11.65 -19.17 -15.43
CA ARG A 170 -10.38 -18.87 -16.12
C ARG A 170 -9.85 -17.46 -15.79
N ASN A 171 -10.74 -16.49 -15.66
CA ASN A 171 -10.37 -15.11 -15.31
C ASN A 171 -10.02 -14.93 -13.83
N GLY A 172 -10.30 -15.95 -12.99
CA GLY A 172 -10.11 -15.88 -11.54
C GLY A 172 -11.20 -15.10 -10.81
N GLN A 173 -12.36 -14.90 -11.45
CA GLN A 173 -13.54 -14.25 -10.85
C GLN A 173 -14.42 -15.25 -10.09
N ALA A 174 -14.22 -16.55 -10.30
CA ALA A 174 -14.88 -17.63 -9.59
C ALA A 174 -13.84 -18.71 -9.25
N THR A 175 -13.91 -19.25 -8.04
CA THR A 175 -13.12 -20.42 -7.62
C THR A 175 -13.96 -21.66 -7.72
N VAL A 176 -13.38 -22.75 -8.24
CA VAL A 176 -14.01 -24.07 -8.17
C VAL A 176 -13.95 -24.50 -6.71
N VAL A 177 -15.10 -24.44 -6.03
CA VAL A 177 -15.21 -24.97 -4.66
C VAL A 177 -15.13 -26.50 -4.77
N GLU A 178 -14.30 -27.12 -3.95
CA GLU A 178 -14.24 -28.58 -3.88
C GLU A 178 -15.65 -29.11 -3.61
N LYS A 179 -16.06 -30.17 -4.32
CA LYS A 179 -17.38 -30.78 -4.14
C LYS A 179 -17.53 -31.07 -2.65
N PHE A 180 -18.56 -30.51 -2.01
CA PHE A 180 -18.81 -30.70 -0.59
C PHE A 180 -18.81 -32.20 -0.29
N LYS A 181 -17.80 -32.65 0.45
CA LYS A 181 -17.71 -34.01 0.97
C LYS A 181 -18.34 -33.96 2.37
N PRO A 182 -19.60 -34.39 2.54
CA PRO A 182 -20.16 -34.48 3.88
C PRO A 182 -19.25 -35.35 4.73
N ALA A 183 -18.90 -34.89 5.92
CA ALA A 183 -18.20 -35.73 6.89
C ALA A 183 -19.09 -36.96 7.17
N ALA A 184 -18.52 -38.16 7.09
CA ALA A 184 -19.25 -39.40 7.38
C ALA A 184 -19.75 -39.47 8.84
N ASP A 185 -19.21 -38.62 9.70
CA ASP A 185 -19.57 -38.50 11.11
C ASP A 185 -20.42 -37.24 11.34
N LEU A 186 -21.60 -37.21 10.70
CA LEU A 186 -22.69 -36.43 11.25
C LEU A 186 -23.22 -37.28 12.40
N GLY A 187 -22.95 -36.85 13.64
CA GLY A 187 -23.62 -37.37 14.83
C GLY A 187 -25.16 -37.34 14.69
N PRO A 188 -25.95 -37.66 15.73
CA PRO A 188 -27.37 -38.03 15.63
C PRO A 188 -28.35 -36.94 15.14
N TYR A 189 -27.86 -35.85 14.56
CA TYR A 189 -28.64 -34.93 13.75
C TYR A 189 -29.11 -35.63 12.48
N THR A 190 -30.23 -36.33 12.61
CA THR A 190 -31.14 -36.57 11.50
C THR A 190 -31.35 -35.24 10.76
N LEU A 191 -31.39 -35.29 9.43
CA LEU A 191 -31.84 -34.19 8.59
C LEU A 191 -33.28 -33.84 9.02
N GLY A 192 -33.39 -33.02 10.06
CA GLY A 192 -34.63 -32.51 10.61
C GLY A 192 -35.36 -31.83 9.47
N GLY A 193 -36.56 -32.33 9.19
CA GLY A 193 -37.31 -32.03 7.99
C GLY A 193 -37.39 -30.53 7.73
N VAL A 194 -36.91 -30.13 6.55
CA VAL A 194 -37.52 -28.99 5.89
C VAL A 194 -38.86 -29.51 5.40
N ALA A 195 -39.86 -29.36 6.25
CA ALA A 195 -41.25 -29.47 5.84
C ALA A 195 -41.45 -28.51 4.67
N SER A 196 -41.79 -29.07 3.50
CA SER A 196 -42.41 -28.34 2.40
C SER A 196 -43.78 -27.86 2.88
N GLY A 197 -43.80 -26.81 3.69
CA GLY A 197 -44.99 -26.11 4.15
C GLY A 197 -45.22 -24.88 3.29
N MET A 198 -46.28 -24.94 2.48
CA MET A 198 -47.14 -23.84 2.03
C MET A 198 -46.52 -22.43 1.90
N ILE A 199 -46.38 -21.96 0.65
CA ILE A 199 -47.18 -20.88 0.01
C ILE A 199 -46.97 -20.99 -1.50
#